data_AF-A0A1W9WAJ6-F1
#
_entry.id   AF-A0A1W9WAJ6-F1
#
_cell.length_a   1.000
_cell.length_b   1.000
_cell.length_c   1.000
_cell.angle_alpha   90.00
_cell.angle_beta   90.00
_cell.angle_gamma   90.00
#
_symmetry.space_group_name_H-M   'P 1'
#
loop_
_entity.id
_entity.type
_entity.pdbx_description
1 polymer ?
#
loop_
_entity_poly.entity_id
_entity_poly.type
_entity_poly.pdbx_seq_one_letter_code
_entity_poly.pdbx_strand_id
1 'polypeptide(L)'
;MIIIINGSIGVGKTEVSWELLPYLANGVMINRDYIGTNTADKDNPYEIIQYLVNFYQGRRHHNFVISHIFETPEKLAQLYHSLADLDNLIFAFRLTCDEEEIRNTTPNGNLCTKKKHKH
;
A
#
# COMPACT_ATOMS: atom_id res chain seq x y z
N MET A 1 -12.78 -1.15 5.85
CA MET A 1 -12.35 -0.70 4.51
C MET A 1 -10.86 -0.95 4.35
N ILE A 2 -10.45 -1.45 3.18
CA ILE A 2 -9.05 -1.67 2.82
C ILE A 2 -8.72 -0.86 1.57
N ILE A 3 -7.67 -0.06 1.62
CA ILE A 3 -7.15 0.73 0.50
C ILE A 3 -5.78 0.17 0.12
N ILE A 4 -5.64 -0.34 -1.09
CA ILE A 4 -4.39 -0.85 -1.64
C ILE A 4 -3.77 0.25 -2.51
N ILE A 5 -2.52 0.61 -2.21
CA ILE A 5 -1.73 1.55 -2.99
C ILE A 5 -0.59 0.79 -3.68
N ASN A 6 -0.72 0.63 -5.00
CA ASN A 6 0.28 0.04 -5.88
C ASN A 6 1.05 1.14 -6.65
N GLY A 7 2.24 0.80 -7.14
CA GLY A 7 3.09 1.69 -7.94
C GLY A 7 4.57 1.36 -7.81
N SER A 8 5.38 1.87 -8.73
CA SER A 8 6.83 1.63 -8.76
C SER A 8 7.55 2.16 -7.51
N ILE A 9 8.81 1.73 -7.31
CA ILE A 9 9.68 2.31 -6.27
C ILE A 9 9.85 3.81 -6.56
N GLY A 10 9.86 4.65 -5.52
CA GLY A 10 10.05 6.09 -5.65
C GLY A 10 8.80 6.90 -6.06
N VAL A 11 7.71 6.26 -6.49
CA VAL A 11 6.46 6.96 -6.92
C VAL A 11 5.70 7.68 -5.79
N GLY A 12 6.14 7.56 -4.54
CA GLY A 12 5.50 8.21 -3.38
C GLY A 12 4.38 7.42 -2.68
N LYS A 13 4.33 6.09 -2.81
CA LYS A 13 3.30 5.25 -2.12
C LYS A 13 3.25 5.48 -0.60
N THR A 14 4.42 5.49 0.05
CA THR A 14 4.56 5.71 1.49
C THR A 14 4.00 7.08 1.90
N GLU A 15 4.34 8.12 1.14
CA GLU A 15 3.86 9.49 1.37
C GLU A 15 2.33 9.57 1.27
N VAL A 16 1.77 9.06 0.17
CA VAL A 16 0.31 9.04 -0.01
C VAL A 16 -0.38 8.24 1.08
N SER A 17 0.24 7.14 1.54
CA SER A 17 -0.32 6.33 2.63
C SER A 17 -0.36 7.12 3.94
N TRP A 18 0.70 7.85 4.28
CA TRP A 18 0.75 8.71 5.46
C TRP A 18 -0.25 9.85 5.39
N GLU A 19 -0.38 10.50 4.25
CA GLU A 19 -1.36 11.57 4.03
C GLU A 19 -2.81 11.06 4.09
N LEU A 20 -3.05 9.80 3.75
CA LEU A 20 -4.38 9.20 3.78
C LEU A 20 -4.81 8.77 5.19
N LEU A 21 -3.88 8.34 6.04
CA LEU A 21 -4.16 7.80 7.38
C LEU A 21 -5.02 8.74 8.27
N PRO A 22 -4.78 10.06 8.34
CA PRO A 22 -5.58 10.98 9.17
C PRO A 22 -7.08 11.00 8.81
N TYR A 23 -7.43 10.66 7.56
CA TYR A 23 -8.81 10.61 7.10
C TYR A 23 -9.51 9.28 7.43
N LEU A 24 -8.76 8.30 7.97
CA LEU A 24 -9.25 6.98 8.33
C LEU A 24 -9.32 6.87 9.85
N ALA A 25 -10.53 6.87 10.40
CA ALA A 25 -10.73 6.67 11.83
C ALA A 25 -10.09 5.34 12.27
N ASN A 26 -9.16 5.40 13.23
CA ASN A 26 -8.36 4.26 13.68
C ASN A 26 -7.66 3.51 12.53
N GLY A 27 -7.18 4.25 11.51
CA GLY A 27 -6.48 3.68 10.36
C GLY A 27 -5.16 3.02 10.72
N VAL A 28 -4.83 1.94 10.02
CA VAL A 28 -3.53 1.25 10.12
C VAL A 28 -2.90 1.20 8.74
N MET A 29 -1.64 1.61 8.64
CA MET A 29 -0.83 1.43 7.44
C MET A 29 -0.02 0.15 7.55
N ILE A 30 -0.15 -0.71 6.55
CA ILE A 30 0.62 -1.94 6.38
C ILE A 30 1.52 -1.73 5.17
N ASN A 31 2.83 -1.62 5.38
CA ASN A 31 3.80 -1.43 4.30
C ASN A 31 4.71 -2.65 4.20
N ARG A 32 4.72 -3.31 3.03
CA ARG A 32 5.60 -4.45 2.74
C ARG A 32 7.06 -4.14 3.08
N ASP A 33 7.52 -2.93 2.76
CA ASP A 33 8.92 -2.55 2.95
C ASP A 33 9.29 -2.48 4.45
N TYR A 34 8.31 -2.33 5.34
CA TYR A 34 8.50 -2.33 6.80
C TYR A 34 8.30 -3.69 7.47
N ILE A 35 7.68 -4.66 6.78
CA ILE A 35 7.46 -6.02 7.31
C ILE A 35 8.75 -6.85 7.31
N GLY A 36 9.81 -6.37 6.64
CA GLY A 36 11.15 -6.92 6.72
C GLY A 36 11.39 -8.10 5.77
N THR A 37 12.59 -8.16 5.21
CA THR A 37 13.06 -9.17 4.25
C THR A 37 13.54 -10.47 4.89
N ASN A 38 13.42 -10.61 6.22
CA ASN A 38 14.01 -11.71 7.00
C ASN A 38 13.11 -12.94 7.12
N THR A 39 11.92 -12.93 6.52
CA THR A 39 11.16 -14.15 6.28
C THR A 39 11.83 -14.86 5.10
N ALA A 40 12.81 -15.71 5.41
CA ALA A 40 13.59 -16.46 4.43
C ALA A 40 12.67 -17.17 3.42
N ASP A 41 12.43 -16.62 2.22
CA ASP A 41 11.76 -17.15 1.02
C ASP A 41 10.49 -18.03 1.18
N LYS A 42 9.98 -18.23 2.39
CA LYS A 42 9.02 -19.28 2.73
C LYS A 42 7.66 -18.74 3.13
N ASP A 43 7.58 -17.48 3.56
CA ASP A 43 6.32 -16.89 3.98
C ASP A 43 5.70 -16.12 2.83
N ASN A 44 4.49 -16.53 2.44
CA ASN A 44 3.70 -15.82 1.46
C ASN A 44 3.39 -14.42 2.03
N PRO A 45 3.85 -13.33 1.40
CA PRO A 45 3.66 -11.98 1.91
C PRO A 45 2.20 -11.59 2.10
N TYR A 46 1.29 -12.21 1.34
CA TYR A 46 -0.14 -11.96 1.44
C TYR A 46 -0.74 -12.59 2.70
N GLU A 47 -0.17 -13.69 3.20
CA GLU A 47 -0.57 -14.30 4.47
C GLU A 47 -0.16 -13.41 5.64
N ILE A 48 1.02 -12.79 5.59
CA ILE A 48 1.46 -11.84 6.62
C ILE A 48 0.54 -10.61 6.63
N ILE A 49 0.21 -10.08 5.45
CA ILE A 49 -0.72 -8.95 5.35
C ILE A 49 -2.10 -9.34 5.89
N GLN A 50 -2.64 -10.50 5.51
CA GLN A 50 -3.92 -11.02 6.01
C GLN A 50 -3.90 -11.19 7.53
N TYR A 51 -2.82 -11.77 8.07
CA TYR A 51 -2.61 -11.93 9.52
C TYR A 51 -2.64 -10.58 10.23
N LEU A 52 -1.92 -9.57 9.71
CA LEU A 52 -1.88 -8.23 10.31
C LEU A 52 -3.26 -7.56 10.27
N VAL A 53 -3.97 -7.63 9.15
CA VAL A 53 -5.34 -7.10 9.05
C VAL A 53 -6.24 -7.74 10.12
N ASN A 54 -6.25 -9.07 10.21
CA ASN A 54 -7.04 -9.79 11.21
C ASN A 54 -6.64 -9.43 12.65
N PHE A 55 -5.34 -9.35 12.93
CA PHE A 55 -4.79 -8.97 14.23
C PHE A 55 -5.22 -7.56 14.68
N TYR A 56 -5.26 -6.60 13.76
CA TYR A 56 -5.68 -5.23 14.05
C TYR A 56 -7.20 -5.07 14.09
N GLN A 57 -7.96 -5.84 13.30
CA GLN A 57 -9.42 -5.93 13.42
C GLN A 57 -9.84 -6.37 14.83
N GLY A 58 -9.16 -7.38 15.40
CA GLY A 58 -9.35 -7.78 16.80
C GLY A 58 -9.07 -6.68 17.84
N ARG A 59 -8.42 -5.58 17.43
CA ARG A 59 -8.12 -4.39 18.24
C ARG A 59 -8.92 -3.14 17.84
N ARG A 60 -10.05 -3.34 17.14
CA ARG A 60 -10.99 -2.26 16.75
C ARG A 60 -10.43 -1.29 15.70
N HIS A 61 -9.43 -1.73 14.94
CA HIS A 61 -9.02 -1.05 13.71
C HIS A 61 -9.74 -1.68 12.52
N HIS A 62 -10.49 -0.88 11.77
CA HIS A 62 -11.31 -1.37 10.64
C HIS A 62 -10.92 -0.73 9.31
N ASN A 63 -9.94 0.18 9.31
CA ASN A 63 -9.50 0.91 8.14
C ASN A 63 -8.02 0.64 7.90
N PHE A 64 -7.68 0.21 6.69
CA PHE A 64 -6.33 -0.23 6.36
C PHE A 64 -5.83 0.47 5.09
N VAL A 65 -4.57 0.87 5.10
CA VAL A 65 -3.83 1.30 3.91
C VAL A 65 -2.70 0.30 3.68
N ILE A 66 -2.77 -0.46 2.59
CA ILE A 66 -1.78 -1.47 2.23
C ILE A 66 -0.91 -0.92 1.10
N SER A 67 0.35 -0.63 1.39
CA SER A 67 1.34 -0.20 0.40
C SER A 67 2.19 -1.39 -0.03
N HIS A 68 2.09 -1.77 -1.31
CA HIS A 68 2.86 -2.88 -1.87
C HIS A 68 3.09 -2.71 -3.38
N ILE A 69 4.15 -3.31 -3.91
CA ILE A 69 4.45 -3.34 -5.35
C ILE A 69 3.92 -4.65 -5.92
N PHE A 70 2.88 -4.57 -6.74
CA PHE A 70 2.36 -5.72 -7.49
C PHE A 70 2.85 -5.61 -8.93
N GLU A 71 3.68 -6.58 -9.32
CA GLU A 71 4.24 -6.66 -10.67
C GLU A 71 3.23 -7.19 -11.69
N THR A 72 2.26 -7.99 -11.24
CA THR A 72 1.26 -8.61 -12.11
C THR A 72 -0.15 -8.49 -11.53
N PRO A 73 -1.20 -8.48 -12.38
CA PRO A 73 -2.58 -8.49 -11.92
C PRO A 73 -2.92 -9.69 -11.03
N GLU A 74 -2.33 -10.85 -11.29
CA GLU A 74 -2.57 -12.10 -10.55
C GLU A 74 -2.08 -11.98 -9.12
N LYS A 75 -0.94 -11.32 -8.90
CA LYS A 75 -0.42 -11.03 -7.56
C LYS A 75 -1.37 -10.14 -6.75
N LEU A 76 -1.96 -9.13 -7.39
CA LEU A 76 -2.99 -8.29 -6.76
C LEU A 76 -4.27 -9.09 -6.48
N ALA A 77 -4.69 -9.92 -7.44
CA ALA A 77 -5.86 -10.78 -7.26
C ALA A 77 -5.68 -11.76 -6.09
N GLN A 78 -4.50 -12.35 -5.92
CA GLN A 78 -4.18 -13.22 -4.79
C GLN A 78 -4.37 -12.52 -3.45
N LEU A 79 -3.83 -11.30 -3.29
CA LEU A 79 -4.07 -10.52 -2.07
C LEU A 79 -5.55 -10.15 -1.89
N TYR A 80 -6.22 -9.75 -2.98
CA TYR A 80 -7.65 -9.44 -2.92
C TYR A 80 -8.45 -10.62 -2.38
N HIS A 81 -8.18 -11.84 -2.88
CA HIS A 81 -8.88 -13.04 -2.44
C HIS A 81 -8.59 -13.37 -0.97
N SER A 82 -7.35 -13.19 -0.50
CA SER A 82 -7.03 -13.44 0.91
C SER A 82 -7.68 -12.42 1.87
N LEU A 83 -7.96 -11.20 1.38
CA LEU A 83 -8.58 -10.15 2.17
C LEU A 83 -10.10 -10.11 2.07
N ALA A 84 -10.69 -10.70 1.04
CA ALA A 84 -12.14 -10.66 0.78
C ALA A 84 -12.96 -11.24 1.95
N ASP A 85 -12.42 -12.24 2.65
CA ASP A 85 -13.08 -12.82 3.84
C ASP A 85 -13.02 -11.90 5.08
N LEU A 86 -12.13 -10.90 5.08
CA LEU A 86 -11.92 -9.97 6.21
C LEU A 86 -12.64 -8.65 6.02
N ASP A 87 -12.81 -8.18 4.78
CA ASP A 87 -13.51 -6.93 4.47
C ASP A 87 -14.02 -6.91 3.03
N ASN A 88 -15.29 -6.57 2.85
CA ASN A 88 -15.92 -6.50 1.53
C ASN A 88 -15.64 -5.19 0.80
N LEU A 89 -15.08 -4.17 1.47
CA LEU A 89 -14.83 -2.86 0.90
C LEU A 89 -13.33 -2.67 0.65
N ILE A 90 -12.86 -3.19 -0.48
CA ILE A 90 -11.46 -3.13 -0.92
C ILE A 90 -11.35 -2.23 -2.16
N PHE A 91 -10.55 -1.16 -2.06
CA PHE A 91 -10.22 -0.27 -3.17
C PHE A 91 -8.75 -0.41 -3.56
N ALA A 92 -8.43 -0.51 -4.84
CA ALA A 92 -7.05 -0.56 -5.32
C ALA A 92 -6.74 0.64 -6.23
N PHE A 93 -5.64 1.33 -5.92
CA PHE A 93 -5.15 2.48 -6.66
C PHE A 93 -3.73 2.20 -7.16
N ARG A 94 -3.43 2.67 -8.37
CA ARG A 94 -2.06 2.67 -8.92
C ARG A 94 -1.55 4.10 -8.99
N LEU A 95 -0.49 4.39 -8.26
CA LEU A 95 0.27 5.62 -8.43
C LEU A 95 1.15 5.52 -9.67
N THR A 96 1.17 6.59 -10.43
CA THR A 96 1.98 6.77 -11.64
C THR A 96 2.69 8.12 -11.54
N CYS A 97 3.96 8.16 -11.91
CA CYS A 97 4.80 9.36 -12.05
C CYS A 97 5.75 9.05 -13.22
N ASP A 98 6.15 10.07 -13.98
CA ASP A 98 7.03 9.87 -15.12
C ASP A 98 8.40 9.38 -14.64
N GLU A 99 9.06 8.49 -15.40
CA GLU A 99 10.35 7.91 -14.98
C GLU A 99 11.44 8.97 -14.75
N GLU A 100 11.40 10.07 -15.53
CA GLU A 100 12.29 11.21 -15.32
C GLU A 100 12.04 11.90 -13.98
N GLU A 101 10.77 12.04 -13.58
CA GLU A 101 10.40 12.64 -12.30
C GLU A 101 10.80 11.72 -11.13
N ILE A 102 10.68 10.39 -11.28
CA ILE A 102 11.13 9.41 -10.29
C ILE A 102 12.66 9.43 -10.12
N ARG A 103 13.42 9.55 -11.22
CA ARG A 103 14.90 9.63 -11.17
C ARG A 103 15.40 10.91 -10.51
N ASN A 104 14.68 12.02 -10.66
CA ASN A 104 15.02 13.31 -10.08
C ASN A 104 14.74 13.39 -8.58
N THR A 105 13.94 12.48 -8.02
CA THR A 105 13.82 12.26 -6.58
C THR A 105 14.99 11.42 -6.04
N THR A 106 16.17 12.05 -5.89
CA THR A 106 17.27 11.51 -5.06
C THR A 106 16.87 11.40 -3.57
N PRO A 107 17.60 10.61 -2.74
CA PRO A 107 17.15 10.20 -1.39
C PRO A 107 16.89 11.34 -0.38
N ASN A 108 17.29 12.57 -0.71
CA ASN A 108 17.13 13.75 0.13
C ASN A 108 16.57 14.93 -0.69
N GLY A 109 15.25 14.98 -0.85
CA GLY A 109 14.55 16.24 -1.11
C GLY A 109 13.74 16.30 -2.41
N ASN A 110 12.46 16.61 -2.22
CA ASN A 110 11.45 17.10 -3.16
C ASN A 110 10.80 16.07 -4.09
N LEU A 111 9.68 15.53 -3.58
CA LEU A 111 8.69 14.70 -4.25
C LEU A 111 8.19 15.29 -5.58
N CYS A 112 7.97 14.39 -6.54
CA CYS A 112 7.24 14.53 -7.80
C CYS A 112 6.07 15.53 -7.63
N THR A 113 6.30 16.79 -8.01
CA THR A 113 5.35 17.89 -7.84
C THR A 113 4.10 17.64 -8.67
N LYS A 114 2.95 17.62 -7.98
CA LYS A 114 1.60 17.47 -8.54
C LYS A 114 1.38 18.33 -9.79
N LYS A 115 1.38 17.74 -10.99
CA LYS A 115 0.67 18.33 -12.14
C LYS A 115 -0.83 18.15 -11.91
N LYS A 116 -1.44 19.11 -11.22
CA LYS A 116 -2.90 19.32 -11.26
C LYS A 116 -3.25 19.83 -12.66
N HIS A 117 -3.71 18.94 -13.55
CA HIS A 117 -4.50 19.39 -14.69
C HIS A 117 -5.89 19.80 -14.17
N LYS A 118 -6.10 21.12 -14.07
CA LYS A 118 -7.44 21.70 -14.02
C LYS A 118 -8.06 21.56 -15.42
N HIS A 119 -9.23 20.93 -15.49
CA HIS A 119 -10.25 21.24 -16.48
C HIS A 119 -11.49 21.69 -15.73
#